data_AF-A0A1G6FJH8-F1
#
_entry.id   AF-A0A1G6FJH8-F1
#
_cell.length_a   1.000
_cell.length_b   1.000
_cell.length_c   1.000
_cell.angle_alpha   90.00
_cell.angle_beta   90.00
_cell.angle_gamma   90.00
#
_symmetry.space_group_name_H-M   'P 1'
#
loop_
_entity.id
_entity.type
_entity.pdbx_description
1 polymer ?
#
loop_
_entity_poly.entity_id
_entity_poly.type
_entity_poly.pdbx_seq_one_letter_code
_entity_poly.pdbx_strand_id
1 'polypeptide(L)'
;MTMEKIKLLQTRVFHDNKVYLLASDIAELMGYGEAQFIEDYREILCNLDCMPPLVLETDFNALVLENDDLFENLQHLEITRVDTLRFETEIQKSIYPLKFLFGGELFEHGAKMAGYNSVSEYISEVDYPNEIKKAFDNLRKDSGALDVYRDECDKSNNQDNIDVKLLKEYGLQLQGYTKIKDGRPWYEEFIVGKGIFYHVSYDSDEIYTELRVEDNKLIVPEFNMNGDGIEACNKGYDNDGRDYRLFGVFENIFYILLRKSVKDAGADLLLCEDSGVKLYISSQEAFRLLNPNMFRDVFLFEGKIDFEKDSYLTEYAGKIQYR
;
A
#
# COMPACT_ATOMS: atom_id res chain seq x y z
N MET A 1 -26.22 -5.61 -11.91
CA MET A 1 -26.72 -5.39 -10.55
C MET A 1 -25.54 -4.84 -9.77
N THR A 2 -25.51 -3.53 -9.60
CA THR A 2 -24.50 -2.83 -8.80
C THR A 2 -24.73 -3.23 -7.35
N MET A 3 -23.76 -3.92 -6.72
CA MET A 3 -23.72 -3.97 -5.26
C MET A 3 -23.61 -2.52 -4.78
N GLU A 4 -24.64 -2.04 -4.09
CA GLU A 4 -24.49 -0.82 -3.29
C GLU A 4 -23.31 -1.04 -2.37
N LYS A 5 -22.31 -0.15 -2.44
CA LYS A 5 -21.20 -0.12 -1.49
C LYS A 5 -21.81 0.10 -0.12
N ILE A 6 -21.97 -0.96 0.66
CA ILE A 6 -22.41 -0.85 2.04
C ILE A 6 -21.25 -0.17 2.79
N LYS A 7 -21.51 1.02 3.36
CA LYS A 7 -20.59 1.66 4.30
C LYS A 7 -20.80 0.98 5.64
N LEU A 8 -19.95 0.02 5.97
CA LEU A 8 -20.26 -1.02 6.95
C LEU A 8 -19.75 -0.67 8.37
N LEU A 9 -18.86 0.32 8.53
CA LEU A 9 -18.43 0.82 9.86
C LEU A 9 -18.51 2.35 9.92
N GLN A 10 -19.73 2.88 10.12
CA GLN A 10 -19.99 4.32 10.02
C GLN A 10 -19.49 5.11 11.24
N THR A 11 -19.37 4.45 12.40
CA THR A 11 -19.02 5.13 13.66
C THR A 11 -17.78 4.53 14.30
N ARG A 12 -16.68 5.27 14.26
CA ARG A 12 -15.47 4.98 15.05
C ARG A 12 -15.39 5.91 16.25
N VAL A 13 -15.16 5.34 17.42
CA VAL A 13 -15.02 6.05 18.69
C VAL A 13 -13.56 6.02 19.10
N PHE A 14 -12.97 7.20 19.31
CA PHE A 14 -11.59 7.36 19.75
C PHE A 14 -11.53 7.68 21.23
N HIS A 15 -10.87 6.82 22.00
CA HIS A 15 -10.71 7.02 23.43
C HIS A 15 -9.41 6.37 23.94
N ASP A 16 -8.63 7.09 24.74
CA ASP A 16 -7.36 6.61 25.31
C ASP A 16 -6.43 5.90 24.30
N ASN A 17 -6.19 6.55 23.15
CA ASN A 17 -5.34 6.05 22.06
C ASN A 17 -5.77 4.69 21.46
N LYS A 18 -7.05 4.33 21.62
CA LYS A 18 -7.67 3.14 21.05
C LYS A 18 -8.83 3.54 20.14
N VAL A 19 -9.08 2.69 19.15
CA VAL A 19 -10.21 2.80 18.23
C VAL A 19 -11.23 1.74 18.60
N TYR A 20 -12.45 2.18 18.80
CA TYR A 20 -13.59 1.33 19.09
C TYR A 20 -14.62 1.46 17.98
N LEU A 21 -15.27 0.35 17.68
CA LEU A 21 -16.37 0.24 16.74
C LEU A 21 -17.67 0.06 17.52
N LEU A 22 -18.79 0.57 16.99
CA LEU A 22 -20.09 0.26 17.58
C LEU A 22 -20.40 -1.22 17.40
N ALA A 23 -20.85 -1.87 18.49
CA ALA A 23 -21.30 -3.26 18.42
C ALA A 23 -22.50 -3.43 17.47
N SER A 24 -23.33 -2.40 17.31
CA SER A 24 -24.45 -2.39 16.36
C SER A 24 -24.00 -2.47 14.91
N ASP A 25 -22.93 -1.75 14.55
CA ASP A 25 -22.40 -1.71 13.17
C ASP A 25 -21.80 -3.08 12.83
N ILE A 26 -21.07 -3.70 13.77
CA ILE A 26 -20.53 -5.06 13.61
C ILE A 26 -21.63 -6.12 13.58
N ALA A 27 -22.67 -5.98 14.40
CA ALA A 27 -23.79 -6.90 14.39
C ALA A 27 -24.47 -6.90 13.01
N GLU A 28 -24.75 -5.72 12.45
CA GLU A 28 -25.34 -5.58 11.11
C GLU A 28 -24.43 -6.20 10.04
N LEU A 29 -23.12 -5.93 10.11
CA LEU A 29 -22.10 -6.50 9.23
C LEU A 29 -22.15 -8.04 9.16
N MET A 30 -22.28 -8.66 10.33
CA MET A 30 -22.28 -10.11 10.47
C MET A 30 -23.66 -10.73 10.24
N GLY A 31 -24.68 -9.93 9.95
CA GLY A 31 -26.07 -10.39 9.78
C GLY A 31 -26.76 -10.76 11.09
N TYR A 32 -26.30 -10.23 12.23
CA TYR A 32 -26.88 -10.42 13.55
C TYR A 32 -27.80 -9.25 13.93
N GLY A 33 -28.80 -9.53 14.77
CA GLY A 33 -29.44 -8.47 15.56
C GLY A 33 -28.51 -8.03 16.69
N GLU A 34 -28.46 -6.73 16.99
CA GLU A 34 -27.58 -6.15 18.02
C GLU A 34 -27.63 -6.91 19.37
N ALA A 35 -28.83 -7.24 19.85
CA ALA A 35 -29.00 -7.97 21.10
C ALA A 35 -28.40 -9.38 21.07
N GLN A 36 -28.46 -10.04 19.90
CA GLN A 36 -27.89 -11.36 19.70
C GLN A 36 -26.36 -11.28 19.66
N PHE A 37 -25.80 -10.30 18.93
CA PHE A 37 -24.36 -10.07 18.90
C PHE A 37 -23.80 -9.78 20.30
N ILE A 38 -24.50 -8.97 21.10
CA ILE A 38 -24.09 -8.65 22.48
C ILE A 38 -24.07 -9.87 23.39
N GLU A 39 -24.94 -10.85 23.13
CA GLU A 39 -24.99 -12.11 23.88
C GLU A 39 -23.88 -13.06 23.45
N ASP A 40 -23.72 -13.24 22.13
CA ASP A 40 -22.79 -14.20 21.54
C ASP A 40 -21.31 -13.76 21.63
N TYR A 41 -21.05 -12.46 21.68
CA TYR A 41 -19.70 -11.86 21.68
C TYR A 41 -19.42 -10.98 22.90
N ARG A 42 -20.01 -11.32 24.05
CA ARG A 42 -19.93 -10.50 25.27
C ARG A 42 -18.48 -10.24 25.72
N GLU A 43 -17.58 -11.16 25.44
CA GLU A 43 -16.17 -11.15 25.84
C GLU A 43 -15.31 -10.09 25.15
N ILE A 44 -15.70 -9.63 23.96
CA ILE A 44 -15.00 -8.57 23.22
C ILE A 44 -15.65 -7.19 23.40
N LEU A 45 -16.78 -7.12 24.14
CA LEU A 45 -17.47 -5.87 24.39
C LEU A 45 -16.71 -4.99 25.39
N CYS A 46 -16.51 -3.74 25.01
CA CYS A 46 -15.96 -2.66 25.80
C CYS A 46 -17.08 -1.71 26.23
N ASN A 47 -17.04 -1.27 27.49
CA ASN A 47 -17.94 -0.24 28.00
C ASN A 47 -17.13 1.02 28.33
N LEU A 48 -17.48 2.12 27.67
CA LEU A 48 -17.04 3.47 28.03
C LEU A 48 -18.23 4.23 28.62
N ASP A 49 -17.97 5.07 29.62
CA ASP A 49 -19.01 5.82 30.30
C ASP A 49 -19.86 6.62 29.29
N CYS A 50 -21.18 6.49 29.39
CA CYS A 50 -22.17 7.16 28.53
C CYS A 50 -22.13 6.78 27.03
N MET A 51 -21.47 5.69 26.64
CA MET A 51 -21.46 5.20 25.27
C MET A 51 -22.28 3.90 25.12
N PRO A 52 -22.86 3.64 23.92
CA PRO A 52 -23.39 2.32 23.57
C PRO A 52 -22.30 1.24 23.63
N PRO A 53 -22.64 -0.06 23.61
CA PRO A 53 -21.66 -1.14 23.61
C PRO A 53 -20.68 -1.00 22.43
N LEU A 54 -19.40 -1.14 22.75
CA LEU A 54 -18.31 -0.97 21.80
C LEU A 54 -17.53 -2.28 21.65
N VAL A 55 -16.82 -2.43 20.55
CA VAL A 55 -15.84 -3.49 20.34
C VAL A 55 -14.51 -2.82 19.99
N LEU A 56 -13.42 -3.28 20.58
CA LEU A 56 -12.10 -2.77 20.21
C LEU A 56 -11.79 -3.21 18.76
N GLU A 57 -11.30 -2.30 17.94
CA GLU A 57 -11.03 -2.57 16.52
C GLU A 57 -10.07 -3.76 16.32
N THR A 58 -9.12 -3.97 17.24
CA THR A 58 -8.21 -5.14 17.21
C THR A 58 -8.92 -6.46 17.49
N ASP A 59 -9.95 -6.47 18.33
CA ASP A 59 -10.71 -7.67 18.66
C ASP A 59 -11.68 -8.00 17.52
N PHE A 60 -12.23 -6.97 16.88
CA PHE A 60 -12.97 -7.13 15.63
C PHE A 60 -12.09 -7.67 14.49
N ASN A 61 -10.87 -7.15 14.31
CA ASN A 61 -9.95 -7.68 13.30
C ASN A 61 -9.59 -9.15 13.56
N ALA A 62 -9.44 -9.56 14.83
CA ALA A 62 -9.24 -10.97 15.17
C ALA A 62 -10.46 -11.82 14.78
N LEU A 63 -11.67 -11.31 15.05
CA LEU A 63 -12.94 -11.96 14.68
C LEU A 63 -13.05 -12.16 13.15
N VAL A 64 -12.68 -11.16 12.35
CA VAL A 64 -12.68 -11.24 10.89
C VAL A 64 -11.70 -12.29 10.39
N LEU A 65 -10.51 -12.39 10.98
CA LEU A 65 -9.50 -13.38 10.59
C LEU A 65 -9.90 -14.82 10.95
N GLU A 66 -10.75 -15.01 11.94
CA GLU A 66 -11.24 -16.32 12.37
C GLU A 66 -12.51 -16.77 11.65
N ASN A 67 -13.13 -15.89 10.83
CA ASN A 67 -14.40 -16.14 10.16
C ASN A 67 -14.28 -15.92 8.64
N ASP A 68 -14.07 -17.01 7.90
CA ASP A 68 -13.85 -17.01 6.44
C ASP A 68 -15.01 -16.34 5.67
N ASP A 69 -16.26 -16.57 6.08
CA ASP A 69 -17.45 -15.98 5.43
C ASP A 69 -17.50 -14.45 5.65
N LEU A 70 -17.13 -13.98 6.85
CA LEU A 70 -17.04 -12.56 7.16
C LEU A 70 -15.90 -11.89 6.39
N PHE A 71 -14.75 -12.57 6.30
CA PHE A 71 -13.58 -12.11 5.54
C PHE A 71 -13.89 -11.95 4.03
N GLU A 72 -14.60 -12.91 3.43
CA GLU A 72 -15.03 -12.85 2.02
C GLU A 72 -16.07 -11.75 1.78
N ASN A 73 -17.05 -11.58 2.70
CA ASN A 73 -18.10 -10.57 2.58
C ASN A 73 -17.59 -9.13 2.76
N LEU A 74 -16.53 -8.93 3.53
CA LEU A 74 -15.87 -7.63 3.73
C LEU A 74 -15.01 -7.16 2.54
N GLN A 75 -14.88 -7.99 1.49
CA GLN A 75 -14.09 -7.73 0.28
C GLN A 75 -12.74 -7.03 0.56
N HIS A 76 -11.98 -7.53 1.54
CA HIS A 76 -10.63 -7.08 1.92
C HIS A 76 -10.50 -5.60 2.35
N LEU A 77 -11.58 -4.80 2.32
CA LEU A 77 -11.53 -3.34 2.40
C LEU A 77 -11.73 -2.78 3.80
N GLU A 78 -12.31 -3.56 4.71
CA GLU A 78 -12.58 -3.15 6.10
C GLU A 78 -11.84 -3.99 7.15
N ILE A 79 -10.79 -4.72 6.76
CA ILE A 79 -9.72 -4.98 7.75
C ILE A 79 -9.06 -3.63 7.95
N THR A 80 -9.61 -2.89 8.89
CA THR A 80 -9.16 -1.58 9.23
C THR A 80 -7.69 -1.68 9.59
N ARG A 81 -6.93 -0.98 8.76
CA ARG A 81 -5.51 -0.64 8.76
C ARG A 81 -4.86 -0.42 10.13
N VAL A 82 -4.85 -1.43 11.00
CA VAL A 82 -4.16 -1.43 12.30
C VAL A 82 -3.27 -2.67 12.39
N ASP A 83 -2.39 -2.81 11.41
CA ASP A 83 -1.22 -3.69 11.46
C ASP A 83 0.06 -2.86 11.37
N THR A 84 0.15 -1.78 12.14
CA THR A 84 1.24 -0.81 12.02
C THR A 84 2.32 -1.00 13.08
N LEU A 85 2.01 -0.99 14.38
CA LEU A 85 3.04 -1.24 15.40
C LEU A 85 3.21 -2.74 15.70
N ARG A 86 2.12 -3.51 15.79
CA ARG A 86 2.15 -4.94 16.15
C ARG A 86 2.94 -5.76 15.14
N PHE A 87 2.66 -5.59 13.84
CA PHE A 87 3.37 -6.26 12.77
C PHE A 87 4.88 -5.93 12.77
N GLU A 88 5.23 -4.63 12.83
CA GLU A 88 6.63 -4.18 12.95
C GLU A 88 7.31 -4.75 14.21
N THR A 89 6.58 -4.77 15.33
CA THR A 89 7.06 -5.27 16.63
C THR A 89 7.32 -6.78 16.60
N GLU A 90 6.48 -7.55 15.89
CA GLU A 90 6.64 -8.99 15.66
C GLU A 90 7.74 -9.30 14.63
N ILE A 91 7.91 -8.48 13.59
CA ILE A 91 9.06 -8.56 12.68
C ILE A 91 10.35 -8.30 13.45
N GLN A 92 10.43 -7.22 14.23
CA GLN A 92 11.60 -6.90 15.04
C GLN A 92 11.93 -8.06 16.00
N LYS A 93 10.92 -8.65 16.66
CA LYS A 93 11.09 -9.89 17.46
C LYS A 93 11.67 -11.04 16.64
N SER A 94 11.12 -11.29 15.46
CA SER A 94 11.50 -12.44 14.63
C SER A 94 12.96 -12.37 14.13
N ILE A 95 13.56 -11.18 14.06
CA ILE A 95 14.94 -10.99 13.59
C ILE A 95 15.99 -10.92 14.71
N TYR A 96 15.61 -10.89 16.00
CA TYR A 96 16.59 -10.93 17.11
C TYR A 96 17.53 -12.14 17.09
N PRO A 97 17.08 -13.37 16.72
CA PRO A 97 17.99 -14.49 16.54
C PRO A 97 19.11 -14.21 15.52
N LEU A 98 18.79 -13.47 14.44
CA LEU A 98 19.76 -13.06 13.43
C LEU A 98 20.65 -11.92 13.93
N LYS A 99 20.09 -10.89 14.59
CA LYS A 99 20.87 -9.81 15.21
C LYS A 99 21.90 -10.37 16.21
N PHE A 100 21.53 -11.39 16.96
CA PHE A 100 22.43 -12.08 17.88
C PHE A 100 23.53 -12.85 17.16
N LEU A 101 23.20 -13.55 16.07
CA LEU A 101 24.16 -14.30 15.26
C LEU A 101 25.26 -13.42 14.65
N PHE A 102 24.92 -12.20 14.21
CA PHE A 102 25.84 -11.30 13.52
C PHE A 102 26.43 -10.20 14.42
N GLY A 103 25.84 -9.93 15.58
CA GLY A 103 26.19 -8.80 16.45
C GLY A 103 26.23 -9.12 17.94
N GLY A 104 26.28 -10.40 18.34
CA GLY A 104 26.24 -10.83 19.75
C GLY A 104 27.26 -10.11 20.65
N GLU A 105 28.49 -9.91 20.18
CA GLU A 105 29.54 -9.20 20.94
C GLU A 105 29.19 -7.72 21.21
N LEU A 106 28.43 -7.07 20.32
CA LEU A 106 27.95 -5.69 20.51
C LEU A 106 26.86 -5.63 21.57
N PHE A 107 25.95 -6.61 21.62
CA PHE A 107 24.93 -6.70 22.67
C PHE A 107 25.54 -7.02 24.04
N GLU A 108 26.55 -7.90 24.09
CA GLU A 108 27.31 -8.15 25.33
C GLU A 108 28.02 -6.91 25.84
N HIS A 109 28.63 -6.14 24.93
CA HIS A 109 29.28 -4.88 25.28
C HIS A 109 28.26 -3.82 25.73
N GLY A 110 27.14 -3.68 25.02
CA GLY A 110 26.04 -2.77 25.36
C GLY A 110 25.42 -3.07 26.72
N ALA A 111 25.15 -4.35 27.01
CA ALA A 111 24.63 -4.79 28.30
C ALA A 111 25.59 -4.44 29.45
N LYS A 112 26.90 -4.70 29.29
CA LYS A 112 27.92 -4.35 30.29
C LYS A 112 28.02 -2.84 30.51
N MET A 113 28.00 -2.05 29.44
CA MET A 113 28.08 -0.59 29.51
C MET A 113 26.85 0.03 30.18
N ALA A 114 25.67 -0.54 29.97
CA ALA A 114 24.42 -0.09 30.57
C ALA A 114 24.15 -0.69 31.96
N GLY A 115 25.04 -1.54 32.48
CA GLY A 115 24.97 -2.09 33.84
C GLY A 115 24.04 -3.30 34.01
N TYR A 116 23.69 -3.98 32.92
CA TYR A 116 22.81 -5.15 32.93
C TYR A 116 23.55 -6.46 33.22
N ASN A 117 22.89 -7.38 33.92
CA ASN A 117 23.50 -8.66 34.32
C ASN A 117 23.48 -9.70 33.20
N SER A 118 22.65 -9.51 32.18
CA SER A 118 22.60 -10.36 31.00
C SER A 118 22.21 -9.59 29.74
N VAL A 119 22.59 -10.13 28.58
CA VAL A 119 22.19 -9.61 27.28
C VAL A 119 20.68 -9.67 27.07
N SER A 120 20.04 -10.73 27.57
CA SER A 120 18.58 -10.89 27.46
C SER A 120 17.83 -9.78 28.22
N GLU A 121 18.31 -9.42 29.40
CA GLU A 121 17.75 -8.34 30.22
C GLU A 121 17.90 -6.99 29.50
N TYR A 122 19.12 -6.69 29.02
CA TYR A 122 19.40 -5.50 28.21
C TYR A 122 18.53 -5.39 26.95
N ILE A 123 18.34 -6.50 26.23
CA ILE A 123 17.47 -6.53 25.05
C ILE A 123 16.03 -6.21 25.45
N SER A 124 15.51 -6.87 26.49
CA SER A 124 14.11 -6.71 26.89
C SER A 124 13.77 -5.33 27.46
N GLU A 125 14.72 -4.67 28.12
CA GLU A 125 14.48 -3.42 28.85
C GLU A 125 14.95 -2.17 28.12
N VAL A 126 15.90 -2.29 27.18
CA VAL A 126 16.52 -1.13 26.53
C VAL A 126 16.41 -1.24 25.01
N ASP A 127 17.03 -2.25 24.41
CA ASP A 127 17.16 -2.32 22.96
C ASP A 127 15.80 -2.50 22.28
N TYR A 128 15.01 -3.47 22.75
CA TYR A 128 13.71 -3.77 22.17
C TYR A 128 12.68 -2.65 22.38
N PRO A 129 12.55 -2.05 23.58
CA PRO A 129 11.74 -0.84 23.76
C PRO A 129 12.18 0.34 22.89
N ASN A 130 13.49 0.51 22.63
CA ASN A 130 13.98 1.55 21.74
C ASN A 130 13.63 1.27 20.27
N GLU A 131 13.71 0.01 19.82
CA GLU A 131 13.28 -0.39 18.47
C GLU A 131 11.78 -0.20 18.28
N ILE A 132 10.96 -0.56 19.29
CA ILE A 132 9.51 -0.28 19.28
C ILE A 132 9.26 1.23 19.22
N LYS A 133 9.95 2.02 20.05
CA LYS A 133 9.80 3.48 20.06
C LYS A 133 10.22 4.10 18.73
N LYS A 134 11.27 3.59 18.09
CA LYS A 134 11.73 4.03 16.77
C LYS A 134 10.74 3.64 15.67
N ALA A 135 10.18 2.43 15.71
CA ALA A 135 9.11 2.01 14.81
C ALA A 135 7.87 2.90 14.99
N PHE A 136 7.48 3.18 16.24
CA PHE A 136 6.41 4.11 16.59
C PHE A 136 6.69 5.55 16.11
N ASP A 137 7.90 6.06 16.29
CA ASP A 137 8.31 7.40 15.83
C ASP A 137 8.35 7.48 14.30
N ASN A 138 8.70 6.40 13.59
CA ASN A 138 8.65 6.31 12.13
C ASN A 138 7.20 6.31 11.62
N LEU A 139 6.34 5.49 12.23
CA LEU A 139 4.91 5.47 11.94
C LEU A 139 4.27 6.84 12.21
N ARG A 140 4.70 7.52 13.28
CA ARG A 140 4.25 8.86 13.65
C ARG A 140 4.71 9.97 12.70
N LYS A 141 5.87 9.79 12.05
CA LYS A 141 6.35 10.72 11.01
C LYS A 141 5.61 10.58 9.67
N ASP A 142 4.78 9.55 9.52
CA ASP A 142 4.14 9.18 8.24
C ASP A 142 2.72 9.72 8.02
N SER A 143 2.30 10.74 8.78
CA SER A 143 0.99 11.38 8.59
C SER A 143 0.82 12.05 7.21
N GLY A 144 1.91 12.28 6.46
CA GLY A 144 1.90 12.84 5.11
C GLY A 144 1.91 11.79 3.98
N ALA A 145 2.12 10.50 4.26
CA ALA A 145 2.18 9.48 3.19
C ALA A 145 0.84 9.32 2.46
N LEU A 146 -0.28 9.46 3.19
CA LEU A 146 -1.61 9.51 2.58
C LEU A 146 -1.86 10.80 1.82
N ASP A 147 -1.33 11.93 2.29
CA ASP A 147 -1.42 13.18 1.55
C ASP A 147 -0.69 13.08 0.21
N VAL A 148 0.51 12.46 0.19
CA VAL A 148 1.30 12.20 -1.02
C VAL A 148 0.56 11.23 -1.96
N TYR A 149 0.06 10.11 -1.44
CA TYR A 149 -0.72 9.16 -2.26
C TYR A 149 -1.98 9.79 -2.87
N ARG A 150 -2.69 10.63 -2.10
CA ARG A 150 -3.86 11.36 -2.61
C ARG A 150 -3.44 12.36 -3.68
N ASP A 151 -2.34 13.09 -3.47
CA ASP A 151 -1.79 13.99 -4.49
C ASP A 151 -1.46 13.23 -5.78
N GLU A 152 -0.78 12.08 -5.70
CA GLU A 152 -0.52 11.19 -6.85
C GLU A 152 -1.81 10.74 -7.53
N CYS A 153 -2.82 10.32 -6.77
CA CYS A 153 -4.12 9.94 -7.31
C CYS A 153 -4.86 11.11 -7.98
N ASP A 154 -4.74 12.32 -7.44
CA ASP A 154 -5.38 13.54 -7.93
C ASP A 154 -4.67 14.13 -9.14
N LYS A 155 -3.36 13.88 -9.31
CA LYS A 155 -2.61 14.31 -10.51
C LYS A 155 -3.29 13.83 -11.80
N SER A 156 -3.81 12.61 -11.83
CA SER A 156 -4.55 12.04 -12.97
C SER A 156 -5.97 12.62 -13.17
N ASN A 157 -6.54 13.28 -12.15
CA ASN A 157 -7.82 13.98 -12.24
C ASN A 157 -7.66 15.43 -12.71
N ASN A 158 -6.42 15.94 -12.73
CA ASN A 158 -6.10 17.30 -13.15
C ASN A 158 -5.85 17.35 -14.67
N GLN A 159 -6.71 18.08 -15.40
CA GLN A 159 -6.59 18.25 -16.85
C GLN A 159 -5.31 18.99 -17.27
N ASP A 160 -4.71 19.78 -16.38
CA ASP A 160 -3.44 20.45 -16.64
C ASP A 160 -2.25 19.47 -16.64
N ASN A 161 -2.45 18.27 -16.08
CA ASN A 161 -1.45 17.21 -16.09
C ASN A 161 -1.71 16.22 -17.22
N ILE A 162 -2.96 15.75 -17.37
CA ILE A 162 -3.34 14.83 -18.45
C ILE A 162 -4.81 15.00 -18.85
N ASP A 163 -5.08 15.19 -20.15
CA ASP A 163 -6.44 15.29 -20.65
C ASP A 163 -6.98 13.89 -21.03
N VAL A 164 -7.83 13.34 -20.15
CA VAL A 164 -8.49 12.03 -20.36
C VAL A 164 -9.40 12.03 -21.60
N LYS A 165 -9.93 13.18 -22.03
CA LYS A 165 -10.70 13.26 -23.28
C LYS A 165 -9.79 13.12 -24.48
N LEU A 166 -8.65 13.81 -24.47
CA LEU A 166 -7.62 13.69 -25.50
C LEU A 166 -7.12 12.25 -25.62
N LEU A 167 -6.87 11.58 -24.49
CA LEU A 167 -6.52 10.14 -24.49
C LEU A 167 -7.57 9.32 -25.24
N LYS A 168 -8.86 9.51 -24.93
CA LYS A 168 -9.96 8.78 -25.57
C LYS A 168 -10.05 9.05 -27.07
N GLU A 169 -9.79 10.27 -27.53
CA GLU A 169 -9.76 10.63 -28.95
C GLU A 169 -8.73 9.80 -29.73
N TYR A 170 -7.57 9.53 -29.11
CA TYR A 170 -6.53 8.66 -29.68
C TYR A 170 -6.72 7.17 -29.37
N GLY A 171 -7.85 6.79 -28.77
CA GLY A 171 -8.10 5.40 -28.37
C GLY A 171 -7.19 4.92 -27.24
N LEU A 172 -6.73 5.82 -26.38
CA LEU A 172 -5.94 5.53 -25.19
C LEU A 172 -6.81 5.62 -23.93
N GLN A 173 -6.36 5.00 -22.85
CA GLN A 173 -6.95 5.14 -21.52
C GLN A 173 -5.86 5.11 -20.44
N LEU A 174 -6.21 5.53 -19.24
CA LEU A 174 -5.37 5.35 -18.07
C LEU A 174 -5.66 4.00 -17.41
N GLN A 175 -4.61 3.30 -17.04
CA GLN A 175 -4.64 2.19 -16.09
C GLN A 175 -3.58 2.46 -15.04
N GLY A 176 -3.79 1.97 -13.82
CA GLY A 176 -2.82 2.14 -12.76
C GLY A 176 -3.02 1.12 -11.67
N TYR A 177 -2.07 1.06 -10.74
CA TYR A 177 -2.14 0.20 -9.57
C TYR A 177 -1.65 0.94 -8.33
N THR A 178 -2.26 0.61 -7.20
CA THR A 178 -1.77 1.02 -5.88
C THR A 178 -0.79 -0.03 -5.37
N LYS A 179 0.38 0.41 -4.92
CA LYS A 179 1.32 -0.44 -4.17
C LYS A 179 1.41 0.03 -2.73
N ILE A 180 1.54 -0.91 -1.81
CA ILE A 180 1.87 -0.65 -0.42
C ILE A 180 3.18 -1.37 -0.11
N LYS A 181 4.20 -0.62 0.30
CA LYS A 181 5.51 -1.12 0.70
C LYS A 181 5.97 -0.38 1.95
N ASP A 182 6.51 -1.09 2.92
CA ASP A 182 6.88 -0.51 4.23
C ASP A 182 5.73 0.29 4.88
N GLY A 183 4.49 -0.20 4.73
CA GLY A 183 3.27 0.44 5.25
C GLY A 183 2.79 1.70 4.51
N ARG A 184 3.53 2.15 3.48
CA ARG A 184 3.23 3.37 2.72
C ARG A 184 2.57 3.04 1.39
N PRO A 185 1.49 3.75 1.02
CA PRO A 185 0.88 3.59 -0.29
C PRO A 185 1.48 4.53 -1.34
N TRP A 186 1.57 4.06 -2.57
CA TRP A 186 1.87 4.85 -3.78
C TRP A 186 0.94 4.44 -4.90
N TYR A 187 0.70 5.35 -5.85
CA TYR A 187 -0.07 5.06 -7.05
C TYR A 187 0.79 5.19 -8.30
N GLU A 188 0.85 4.11 -9.09
CA GLU A 188 1.56 4.06 -10.36
C GLU A 188 0.57 4.08 -11.51
N GLU A 189 0.83 4.89 -12.54
CA GLU A 189 -0.10 5.12 -13.64
C GLU A 189 0.55 4.92 -15.02
N PHE A 190 -0.26 4.43 -15.96
CA PHE A 190 0.14 4.08 -17.31
C PHE A 190 -0.90 4.57 -18.32
N ILE A 191 -0.43 5.16 -19.41
CA ILE A 191 -1.21 5.36 -20.63
C ILE A 191 -1.18 4.04 -21.41
N VAL A 192 -2.35 3.48 -21.68
CA VAL A 192 -2.47 2.20 -22.38
C VAL A 192 -3.34 2.31 -23.63
N GLY A 193 -2.94 1.58 -24.67
CA GLY A 193 -3.54 1.60 -25.99
C GLY A 193 -3.17 0.36 -26.80
N LYS A 194 -3.59 0.33 -28.07
CA LYS A 194 -3.05 -0.65 -29.00
C LYS A 194 -1.57 -0.35 -29.24
N GLY A 195 -0.70 -1.31 -28.88
CA GLY A 195 0.76 -1.20 -28.95
C GLY A 195 1.37 -0.10 -28.09
N ILE A 196 0.64 0.39 -27.08
CA ILE A 196 1.10 1.44 -26.18
C ILE A 196 0.88 0.97 -24.74
N PHE A 197 1.95 0.92 -23.95
CA PHE A 197 1.94 0.74 -22.50
C PHE A 197 3.02 1.63 -21.91
N TYR A 198 2.63 2.81 -21.44
CA TYR A 198 3.58 3.89 -21.18
C TYR A 198 3.42 4.44 -19.76
N HIS A 199 4.42 4.20 -18.91
CA HIS A 199 4.47 4.73 -17.54
C HIS A 199 4.46 6.27 -17.54
N VAL A 200 3.58 6.84 -16.72
CA VAL A 200 3.38 8.28 -16.57
C VAL A 200 4.22 8.79 -15.41
N SER A 201 5.04 9.81 -15.67
CA SER A 201 5.84 10.50 -14.66
C SER A 201 5.56 12.00 -14.71
N TYR A 202 4.73 12.47 -13.77
CA TYR A 202 4.31 13.88 -13.68
C TYR A 202 5.42 14.84 -13.26
N ASP A 203 6.54 14.33 -12.76
CA ASP A 203 7.70 15.12 -12.35
C ASP A 203 8.80 15.12 -13.45
N SER A 204 8.47 14.66 -14.66
CA SER A 204 9.36 14.64 -15.82
C SER A 204 9.16 15.85 -16.74
N ASP A 205 10.04 15.99 -17.73
CA ASP A 205 9.92 17.03 -18.77
C ASP A 205 8.80 16.74 -19.79
N GLU A 206 8.09 15.62 -19.66
CA GLU A 206 7.04 15.17 -20.58
C GLU A 206 5.73 15.96 -20.38
N ILE A 207 5.14 16.42 -21.49
CA ILE A 207 3.94 17.26 -21.54
C ILE A 207 2.76 16.42 -22.05
N TYR A 208 2.09 15.70 -21.15
CA TYR A 208 1.02 14.77 -21.53
C TYR A 208 -0.25 15.48 -22.04
N THR A 209 -0.46 16.75 -21.72
CA THR A 209 -1.60 17.54 -22.23
C THR A 209 -1.54 17.79 -23.74
N GLU A 210 -0.36 17.65 -24.35
CA GLU A 210 -0.15 17.80 -25.80
C GLU A 210 0.20 16.46 -26.48
N LEU A 211 -0.01 15.33 -25.78
CA LEU A 211 0.27 14.01 -26.33
C LEU A 211 -0.66 13.71 -27.52
N ARG A 212 -0.15 12.91 -28.45
CA ARG A 212 -0.93 12.45 -29.60
C ARG A 212 -0.45 11.13 -30.14
N VAL A 213 -1.26 10.52 -31.00
CA VAL A 213 -0.90 9.32 -31.73
C VAL A 213 -0.82 9.64 -33.22
N GLU A 214 0.35 9.43 -33.81
CA GLU A 214 0.61 9.62 -35.24
C GLU A 214 1.10 8.28 -35.84
N ASP A 215 0.44 7.78 -36.89
CA ASP A 215 0.76 6.49 -37.51
C ASP A 215 0.87 5.32 -36.50
N ASN A 216 -0.04 5.29 -35.52
CA ASN A 216 -0.07 4.38 -34.37
C ASN A 216 1.07 4.56 -33.35
N LYS A 217 1.98 5.52 -33.54
CA LYS A 217 3.07 5.78 -32.60
C LYS A 217 2.66 6.84 -31.59
N LEU A 218 3.00 6.60 -30.34
CA LEU A 218 2.81 7.59 -29.27
C LEU A 218 3.84 8.72 -29.44
N ILE A 219 3.36 9.95 -29.49
CA ILE A 219 4.18 11.16 -29.46
C ILE A 219 3.87 11.89 -28.15
N VAL A 220 4.90 12.12 -27.34
CA VAL A 220 4.82 12.87 -26.09
C VAL A 220 5.78 14.04 -26.19
N PRO A 221 5.30 15.30 -26.24
CA PRO A 221 6.19 16.45 -26.25
C PRO A 221 6.99 16.57 -24.95
N GLU A 222 8.21 17.11 -25.04
CA GLU A 222 9.12 17.30 -23.89
C GLU A 222 9.75 18.69 -23.90
N PHE A 223 10.04 19.23 -22.71
CA PHE A 223 10.88 20.43 -22.58
C PHE A 223 12.34 20.12 -22.95
N ASN A 224 12.91 20.90 -23.86
CA ASN A 224 14.30 20.72 -24.27
C ASN A 224 15.24 21.22 -23.17
N MET A 225 15.94 20.32 -22.47
CA MET A 225 16.90 20.71 -21.42
C MET A 225 18.12 21.50 -21.96
N ASN A 226 18.37 21.49 -23.27
CA ASN A 226 19.52 22.13 -23.92
C ASN A 226 19.16 23.41 -24.70
N GLY A 227 17.90 23.89 -24.63
CA GLY A 227 17.47 25.11 -25.31
C GLY A 227 16.09 25.60 -24.87
N ASP A 228 15.65 26.74 -25.39
CA ASP A 228 14.32 27.27 -25.08
C ASP A 228 13.29 26.70 -26.07
N GLY A 229 12.66 25.55 -25.77
CA GLY A 229 11.61 25.00 -26.62
C GLY A 229 11.00 23.67 -26.18
N ILE A 230 9.89 23.32 -26.84
CA ILE A 230 9.20 22.02 -26.70
C ILE A 230 9.53 21.18 -27.94
N GLU A 231 9.94 19.93 -27.75
CA GLU A 231 10.24 18.99 -28.81
C GLU A 231 9.22 17.84 -28.84
N ALA A 232 8.78 17.42 -30.02
CA ALA A 232 7.89 16.28 -30.16
C ALA A 232 8.69 14.97 -30.12
N CYS A 233 8.65 14.24 -29.01
CA CYS A 233 9.39 13.00 -28.85
C CYS A 233 8.55 11.79 -29.26
N ASN A 234 9.05 11.01 -30.22
CA ASN A 234 8.41 9.78 -30.67
C ASN A 234 8.77 8.63 -29.73
N LYS A 235 7.78 8.17 -28.96
CA LYS A 235 7.91 7.04 -28.02
C LYS A 235 7.67 5.68 -28.68
N GLY A 236 7.21 5.68 -29.93
CA GLY A 236 7.08 4.48 -30.75
C GLY A 236 5.75 3.74 -30.59
N TYR A 237 5.76 2.50 -31.06
CA TYR A 237 4.66 1.53 -31.06
C TYR A 237 5.21 0.13 -30.83
N ASP A 238 4.55 -0.66 -29.99
CA ASP A 238 4.91 -2.04 -29.76
C ASP A 238 4.53 -2.91 -30.97
N ASN A 239 5.55 -3.44 -31.65
CA ASN A 239 5.39 -4.28 -32.83
C ASN A 239 4.70 -5.62 -32.57
N ASP A 240 4.57 -6.06 -31.31
CA ASP A 240 3.74 -7.23 -30.97
C ASP A 240 2.25 -6.97 -31.23
N GLY A 241 1.85 -5.69 -31.36
CA GLY A 241 0.50 -5.28 -31.71
C GLY A 241 -0.55 -5.57 -30.63
N ARG A 242 -0.10 -5.91 -29.41
CA ARG A 242 -0.96 -6.17 -28.24
C ARG A 242 -1.79 -4.94 -27.94
N ASP A 243 -3.09 -5.13 -27.73
CA ASP A 243 -3.95 -4.08 -27.21
C ASP A 243 -4.00 -4.15 -25.69
N TYR A 244 -3.18 -3.33 -25.04
CA TYR A 244 -3.00 -3.33 -23.59
C TYR A 244 -4.28 -2.95 -22.84
N ARG A 245 -5.24 -2.29 -23.51
CA ARG A 245 -6.53 -1.91 -22.92
C ARG A 245 -7.42 -3.10 -22.60
N LEU A 246 -7.21 -4.24 -23.28
CA LEU A 246 -8.03 -5.43 -23.13
C LEU A 246 -7.69 -6.26 -21.89
N PHE A 247 -6.66 -5.85 -21.14
CA PHE A 247 -6.11 -6.60 -20.01
C PHE A 247 -5.94 -5.68 -18.79
N GLY A 248 -5.88 -6.29 -17.61
CA GLY A 248 -5.55 -5.60 -16.37
C GLY A 248 -4.10 -5.11 -16.36
N VAL A 249 -3.79 -4.15 -15.49
CA VAL A 249 -2.46 -3.53 -15.41
C VAL A 249 -1.41 -4.55 -15.00
N PHE A 250 -1.71 -5.45 -14.06
CA PHE A 250 -0.76 -6.48 -13.64
C PHE A 250 -0.53 -7.54 -14.70
N GLU A 251 -1.57 -7.91 -15.46
CA GLU A 251 -1.40 -8.83 -16.58
C GLU A 251 -0.50 -8.24 -17.67
N ASN A 252 -0.64 -6.94 -17.94
CA ASN A 252 0.21 -6.22 -18.87
C ASN A 252 1.66 -6.13 -18.40
N ILE A 253 1.89 -5.80 -17.11
CA ILE A 253 3.22 -5.81 -16.51
C ILE A 253 3.84 -7.20 -16.60
N PHE A 254 3.09 -8.25 -16.25
CA PHE A 254 3.55 -9.64 -16.33
C PHE A 254 3.92 -10.04 -17.76
N TYR A 255 3.10 -9.66 -18.75
CA TYR A 255 3.43 -9.86 -20.17
C TYR A 255 4.76 -9.20 -20.53
N ILE A 256 4.97 -7.94 -20.14
CA ILE A 256 6.19 -7.19 -20.43
C ILE A 256 7.41 -7.86 -19.77
N LEU A 257 7.32 -8.18 -18.48
CA LEU A 257 8.40 -8.85 -17.73
C LEU A 257 8.84 -10.19 -18.37
N LEU A 258 7.91 -10.92 -19.00
CA LEU A 258 8.20 -12.22 -19.61
C LEU A 258 8.59 -12.17 -21.09
N ARG A 259 8.20 -11.12 -21.81
CA ARG A 259 8.30 -11.07 -23.29
C ARG A 259 9.20 -9.96 -23.81
N LYS A 260 9.48 -8.94 -23.00
CA LYS A 260 10.29 -7.79 -23.40
C LYS A 260 11.64 -7.79 -22.70
N SER A 261 12.56 -6.99 -23.22
CA SER A 261 13.89 -6.82 -22.63
C SER A 261 13.84 -5.90 -21.42
N VAL A 262 13.78 -6.47 -20.23
CA VAL A 262 13.86 -5.72 -18.97
C VAL A 262 15.29 -5.67 -18.46
N LYS A 263 15.76 -4.47 -18.11
CA LYS A 263 17.10 -4.20 -17.59
C LYS A 263 17.03 -3.87 -16.10
N ASP A 264 18.07 -4.27 -15.37
CA ASP A 264 18.31 -3.78 -14.02
C ASP A 264 18.95 -2.38 -14.12
N ALA A 265 18.24 -1.37 -13.63
CA ALA A 265 18.67 0.02 -13.61
C ALA A 265 19.44 0.37 -12.31
N GLY A 266 19.60 -0.59 -11.40
CA GLY A 266 20.17 -0.41 -10.07
C GLY A 266 19.16 0.16 -9.07
N ALA A 267 19.57 0.23 -7.80
CA ALA A 267 18.77 0.79 -6.70
C ALA A 267 17.34 0.21 -6.58
N ASP A 268 17.20 -1.11 -6.72
CA ASP A 268 15.91 -1.83 -6.68
C ASP A 268 14.96 -1.47 -7.83
N LEU A 269 15.45 -0.99 -8.98
CA LEU A 269 14.64 -0.60 -10.12
C LEU A 269 14.87 -1.48 -11.35
N LEU A 270 13.79 -2.02 -11.89
CA LEU A 270 13.75 -2.67 -13.20
C LEU A 270 13.11 -1.73 -14.23
N LEU A 271 13.70 -1.71 -15.42
CA LEU A 271 13.31 -0.83 -16.52
C LEU A 271 13.08 -1.61 -17.81
N CYS A 272 11.94 -1.37 -18.45
CA CYS A 272 11.72 -1.69 -19.85
C CYS A 272 11.48 -0.40 -20.64
N GLU A 273 12.37 -0.10 -21.58
CA GLU A 273 12.19 0.95 -22.60
C GLU A 273 12.30 0.28 -23.96
N ASP A 274 11.15 0.01 -24.55
CA ASP A 274 11.01 -0.51 -25.91
C ASP A 274 10.04 0.42 -26.68
N SER A 275 9.98 0.29 -27.99
CA SER A 275 9.08 1.09 -28.82
C SER A 275 7.63 0.93 -28.34
N GLY A 276 7.01 2.03 -27.90
CA GLY A 276 5.64 2.07 -27.35
C GLY A 276 5.49 1.51 -25.94
N VAL A 277 6.56 1.00 -25.31
CA VAL A 277 6.54 0.37 -24.00
C VAL A 277 7.54 1.03 -23.05
N LYS A 278 7.04 1.64 -21.99
CA LYS A 278 7.83 2.21 -20.90
C LYS A 278 7.30 1.67 -19.57
N LEU A 279 8.13 0.93 -18.85
CA LEU A 279 7.81 0.36 -17.54
C LEU A 279 8.98 0.61 -16.59
N TYR A 280 8.69 1.25 -15.46
CA TYR A 280 9.51 1.24 -14.27
C TYR A 280 8.78 0.43 -13.20
N ILE A 281 9.46 -0.54 -12.59
CA ILE A 281 8.91 -1.34 -11.49
C ILE A 281 10.04 -1.75 -10.56
N SER A 282 9.81 -1.76 -9.25
CA SER A 282 10.86 -2.23 -8.36
C SER A 282 11.10 -3.73 -8.49
N SER A 283 12.31 -4.20 -8.20
CA SER A 283 12.62 -5.64 -8.31
C SER A 283 11.75 -6.46 -7.34
N GLN A 284 11.47 -5.93 -6.14
CA GLN A 284 10.59 -6.54 -5.16
C GLN A 284 9.14 -6.64 -5.65
N GLU A 285 8.59 -5.56 -6.25
CA GLU A 285 7.25 -5.57 -6.86
C GLU A 285 7.16 -6.61 -7.99
N ALA A 286 8.16 -6.65 -8.87
CA ALA A 286 8.21 -7.64 -9.95
C ALA A 286 8.27 -9.07 -9.41
N PHE A 287 9.09 -9.35 -8.39
CA PHE A 287 9.14 -10.67 -7.77
C PHE A 287 7.83 -11.02 -7.04
N ARG A 288 7.17 -10.04 -6.42
CA ARG A 288 5.85 -10.22 -5.80
C ARG A 288 4.80 -10.64 -6.83
N LEU A 289 4.79 -10.02 -8.01
CA LEU A 289 3.90 -10.39 -9.12
C LEU A 289 4.21 -11.78 -9.69
N LEU A 290 5.49 -12.11 -9.85
CA LEU A 290 5.91 -13.42 -10.39
C LEU A 290 5.75 -14.55 -9.36
N ASN A 291 5.86 -14.24 -8.07
CA ASN A 291 5.74 -15.18 -6.95
C ASN A 291 4.98 -14.54 -5.77
N PRO A 292 3.65 -14.74 -5.70
CA PRO A 292 2.79 -14.15 -4.66
C PRO A 292 3.08 -14.61 -3.22
N ASN A 293 4.07 -15.46 -2.97
CA ASN A 293 4.50 -15.86 -1.63
C ASN A 293 5.80 -15.16 -1.16
N MET A 294 6.48 -14.44 -2.05
CA MET A 294 7.67 -13.64 -1.73
C MET A 294 7.27 -12.20 -1.34
N PHE A 295 8.10 -11.54 -0.53
CA PHE A 295 7.92 -10.15 -0.07
C PHE A 295 6.52 -9.90 0.53
N ARG A 296 6.31 -10.43 1.74
CA ARG A 296 5.00 -10.37 2.45
C ARG A 296 4.59 -8.94 2.84
N ASP A 297 5.54 -8.04 2.82
CA ASP A 297 5.47 -6.61 3.11
C ASP A 297 5.14 -5.74 1.87
N VAL A 298 5.07 -6.36 0.67
CA VAL A 298 4.68 -5.69 -0.58
C VAL A 298 3.29 -6.14 -1.00
N PHE A 299 2.36 -5.20 -1.04
CA PHE A 299 0.98 -5.42 -1.46
C PHE A 299 0.71 -4.65 -2.74
N LEU A 300 0.00 -5.27 -3.68
CA LEU A 300 -0.26 -4.75 -5.01
C LEU A 300 -1.75 -4.89 -5.32
N PHE A 301 -2.40 -3.78 -5.69
CA PHE A 301 -3.82 -3.71 -5.95
C PHE A 301 -4.08 -3.01 -7.29
N GLU A 302 -4.94 -3.57 -8.13
CA GLU A 302 -5.31 -2.89 -9.37
C GLU A 302 -6.16 -1.65 -9.10
N GLY A 303 -5.87 -0.57 -9.82
CA GLY A 303 -6.56 0.71 -9.69
C GLY A 303 -6.19 1.47 -8.42
N LYS A 304 -6.97 2.51 -8.15
CA LYS A 304 -6.84 3.36 -6.97
C LYS A 304 -7.58 2.73 -5.79
N ILE A 305 -6.93 2.67 -4.64
CA ILE A 305 -7.59 2.40 -3.36
C ILE A 305 -8.04 3.71 -2.73
N ASP A 306 -9.29 3.75 -2.27
CA ASP A 306 -9.82 4.82 -1.42
C ASP A 306 -9.46 4.50 0.03
N PHE A 307 -8.33 5.04 0.51
CA PHE A 307 -8.01 4.99 1.92
C PHE A 307 -8.91 6.00 2.63
N GLU A 308 -9.87 5.53 3.44
CA GLU A 308 -10.72 6.40 4.25
C GLU A 308 -9.90 7.46 5.01
N LYS A 309 -10.53 8.62 5.23
CA LYS A 309 -9.91 9.92 5.54
C LYS A 309 -9.02 10.03 6.78
N ASP A 310 -8.84 8.98 7.57
CA ASP A 310 -8.13 9.11 8.84
C ASP A 310 -7.15 7.98 9.10
N SER A 311 -5.86 8.31 9.00
CA SER A 311 -4.77 7.50 9.58
C SER A 311 -4.69 7.76 11.08
N TYR A 312 -4.99 6.75 11.91
CA TYR A 312 -4.82 6.81 13.37
C TYR A 312 -3.69 5.90 13.84
N LEU A 313 -2.87 6.42 14.76
CA LEU A 313 -1.82 5.68 15.46
C LEU A 313 -2.36 5.19 16.81
N THR A 314 -2.37 3.88 17.04
CA THR A 314 -2.71 3.29 18.35
C THR A 314 -1.45 2.84 19.08
N GLU A 315 -1.32 3.18 20.37
CA GLU A 315 -0.23 2.71 21.23
C GLU A 315 -0.51 1.32 21.84
N TYR A 316 0.56 0.56 22.09
CA TYR A 316 0.54 -0.79 22.64
C TYR A 316 0.22 -0.81 24.14
N ALA A 317 -0.73 -1.66 24.55
CA ALA A 317 -1.07 -1.93 25.96
C ALA A 317 -0.87 -3.42 26.29
N GLY A 318 0.37 -3.91 26.31
CA GLY A 318 0.66 -5.29 26.75
C GLY A 318 1.91 -5.39 27.61
N LYS A 319 1.78 -5.92 28.83
CA LYS A 319 2.96 -6.42 29.56
C LYS A 319 3.35 -7.78 29.01
N ILE A 320 4.59 -7.91 28.53
CA ILE A 320 5.14 -9.16 28.01
C ILE A 320 5.49 -10.09 29.18
N GLN A 321 4.98 -11.31 29.18
CA GLN A 321 5.51 -12.43 29.96
C GLN A 321 6.22 -13.40 29.01
N TYR A 322 7.49 -13.68 29.30
CA TYR A 322 8.26 -14.71 28.60
C TYR A 322 7.94 -16.09 29.16
N ARG A 323 7.83 -17.11 28.30
CA ARG A 323 7.94 -18.53 28.66
C ARG A 323 9.25 -19.10 28.15
#